data_AF-A0A453C2U9-F1
#
_entry.id   AF-A0A453C2U9-F1
#
_cell.length_a   1.000
_cell.length_b   1.000
_cell.length_c   1.000
_cell.angle_alpha   90.00
_cell.angle_beta   90.00
_cell.angle_gamma   90.00
#
_symmetry.space_group_name_H-M   'P 1'
#
loop_
_entity.id
_entity.type
_entity.pdbx_description
1 polymer ?
#
loop_
_entity_poly.entity_id
_entity_poly.type
_entity_poly.pdbx_seq_one_letter_code
_entity_poly.pdbx_strand_id
1 'polypeptide(L)'
;MSVQQALEENKLYMLDYHDIFMPFLDRINSLDGRKAYGTRTLFFLTAGGTLKPIAIELCLPPMTDDCKRAKRVFTPPADATSIWLWQLAKAHVCSNDAGVHQLINHWLRTHACMEPFIIAAHRQMSAMHPIFKLLKPHMRYTLKINALARQILINGDGVIESGFTPGRYCMEMSSFAYDNLWRLDQEGLPADLIRRGMAVEDASQPHGLRLLIEDYPYATDGLLLWSAIARWCEAYVAAYYPSDEAVQDDYELQSWYTEAVQVGHPDKCDAPWWPRLTTAGDLASLLTTLVWLCSAQHAALNFGQYPLGGYIPNRPPLMRRLVPAEGDPEYEHLVADPHRFYLSALPSLTQTTTFMTVIDTLSTHSADEQYLGERPNEEWTADPAALAAAQEFAAEVRRAEEEIERRNADPARRNRCGAGVLPYELMAPSSGPGITCRGVPNSVTI
;
A
#
# COMPACT_ATOMS: atom_id res chain seq x y z
N MET A 1 10.15 0.95 31.23
CA MET A 1 9.46 2.14 30.71
C MET A 1 7.98 1.99 31.04
N SER A 2 7.34 3.01 31.60
CA SER A 2 5.89 3.03 31.81
C SER A 2 5.16 3.32 30.49
N VAL A 3 3.85 3.07 30.42
CA VAL A 3 3.05 3.41 29.23
C VAL A 3 3.08 4.91 28.95
N GLN A 4 2.93 5.74 29.98
CA GLN A 4 2.96 7.19 29.87
C GLN A 4 4.28 7.68 29.27
N GLN A 5 5.40 7.15 29.77
CA GLN A 5 6.72 7.50 29.26
C GLN A 5 6.90 7.03 27.80
N ALA A 6 6.37 5.86 27.44
CA ALA A 6 6.42 5.37 26.06
C ALA A 6 5.59 6.23 25.09
N LEU A 7 4.47 6.83 25.55
CA LEU A 7 3.69 7.79 24.76
C LEU A 7 4.47 9.10 24.57
N GLU A 8 5.01 9.67 25.65
CA GLU A 8 5.79 10.91 25.62
C GLU A 8 7.03 10.80 24.73
N GLU A 9 7.68 9.63 24.70
CA GLU A 9 8.87 9.36 23.91
C GLU A 9 8.57 8.82 22.48
N ASN A 10 7.30 8.84 22.03
CA ASN A 10 6.86 8.32 20.72
C ASN A 10 7.33 6.87 20.45
N LYS A 11 7.17 5.99 21.45
CA LYS A 11 7.57 4.57 21.41
C LYS A 11 6.41 3.60 21.23
N LEU A 12 5.16 4.06 21.18
CA LEU A 12 3.99 3.21 20.95
C LEU A 12 3.37 3.47 19.58
N TYR A 13 3.14 2.38 18.85
CA TYR A 13 2.58 2.37 17.51
C TYR A 13 1.41 1.39 17.45
N MET A 14 0.51 1.59 16.49
CA MET A 14 -0.67 0.74 16.35
C MET A 14 -0.90 0.36 14.88
N LEU A 15 -1.32 -0.89 14.68
CA LEU A 15 -1.96 -1.33 13.45
C LEU A 15 -3.45 -1.52 13.76
N ASP A 16 -4.30 -0.64 13.24
CA ASP A 16 -5.73 -0.60 13.55
C ASP A 16 -6.57 -0.95 12.32
N TYR A 17 -7.18 -2.14 12.37
CA TYR A 17 -8.14 -2.62 11.37
C TYR A 17 -9.55 -2.74 11.94
N HIS A 18 -9.76 -2.32 13.19
CA HIS A 18 -11.05 -2.44 13.86
C HIS A 18 -12.13 -1.70 13.07
N ASP A 19 -11.97 -0.40 12.83
CA ASP A 19 -13.03 0.42 12.25
C ASP A 19 -13.30 0.08 10.77
N ILE A 20 -12.30 -0.47 10.06
CA ILE A 20 -12.46 -0.94 8.68
C ILE A 20 -13.30 -2.22 8.63
N PHE A 21 -13.09 -3.17 9.56
CA PHE A 21 -13.79 -4.45 9.54
C PHE A 21 -15.13 -4.45 10.28
N MET A 22 -15.25 -3.69 11.37
CA MET A 22 -16.42 -3.71 12.25
C MET A 22 -17.78 -3.61 11.53
N PRO A 23 -17.98 -2.74 10.53
CA PRO A 23 -19.26 -2.63 9.82
C PRO A 23 -19.65 -3.89 9.01
N PHE A 24 -18.70 -4.82 8.80
CA PHE A 24 -18.85 -5.99 7.95
C PHE A 24 -18.84 -7.31 8.73
N LEU A 25 -18.41 -7.33 9.99
CA LEU A 25 -18.09 -8.57 10.71
C LEU A 25 -19.26 -9.55 10.85
N ASP A 26 -20.46 -9.10 11.21
CA ASP A 26 -21.63 -10.00 11.31
C ASP A 26 -21.92 -10.68 9.97
N ARG A 27 -21.86 -9.90 8.89
CA ARG A 27 -22.09 -10.38 7.53
C ARG A 27 -20.99 -11.32 7.07
N ILE A 28 -19.73 -11.00 7.34
CA ILE A 28 -18.58 -11.87 7.02
C ILE A 28 -18.66 -13.18 7.80
N ASN A 29 -18.93 -13.11 9.10
CA ASN A 29 -18.97 -14.28 9.99
C ASN A 29 -20.18 -15.18 9.74
N SER A 30 -21.25 -14.65 9.11
CA SER A 30 -22.38 -15.45 8.63
C SER A 30 -22.05 -16.30 7.38
N LEU A 31 -20.94 -16.01 6.67
CA LEU A 31 -20.52 -16.78 5.52
C LEU A 31 -19.85 -18.09 5.95
N ASP A 32 -20.13 -19.15 5.19
CA ASP A 32 -19.47 -20.44 5.39
C ASP A 32 -17.99 -20.37 5.03
N GLY A 33 -17.20 -21.17 5.77
CA GLY A 33 -15.77 -21.34 5.51
C GLY A 33 -14.91 -20.11 5.82
N ARG A 34 -15.44 -19.08 6.49
CA ARG A 34 -14.66 -17.91 6.91
C ARG A 34 -15.12 -17.34 8.24
N LYS A 35 -14.17 -16.75 8.98
CA LYS A 35 -14.35 -16.09 10.27
C LYS A 35 -13.34 -14.95 10.42
N ALA A 36 -13.76 -13.86 11.02
CA ALA A 36 -12.98 -12.64 11.16
C ALA A 36 -13.24 -11.95 12.50
N TYR A 37 -12.25 -11.16 12.91
CA TYR A 37 -12.35 -10.17 13.97
C TYR A 37 -12.04 -8.80 13.39
N GLY A 38 -12.49 -7.74 14.07
CA GLY A 38 -11.88 -6.43 13.95
C GLY A 38 -10.64 -6.41 14.84
N THR A 39 -9.47 -6.17 14.28
CA THR A 39 -8.19 -6.30 15.02
C THR A 39 -7.52 -4.97 15.31
N ARG A 40 -6.91 -4.85 16.49
CA ARG A 40 -5.91 -3.82 16.80
C ARG A 40 -4.64 -4.47 17.33
N THR A 41 -3.48 -4.03 16.86
CA THR A 41 -2.19 -4.51 17.35
C THR A 41 -1.37 -3.35 17.85
N LEU A 42 -0.87 -3.45 19.08
CA LEU A 42 0.04 -2.47 19.66
C LEU A 42 1.48 -2.95 19.50
N PHE A 43 2.35 -2.03 19.08
CA PHE A 43 3.78 -2.23 18.94
C PHE A 43 4.55 -1.25 19.83
N PHE A 44 5.66 -1.73 20.38
CA PHE A 44 6.63 -0.93 21.11
C PHE A 44 7.91 -0.79 20.28
N LEU A 45 8.36 0.45 20.05
CA LEU A 45 9.65 0.75 19.44
C LEU A 45 10.76 0.54 20.47
N THR A 46 11.54 -0.51 20.27
CA THR A 46 12.61 -0.88 21.19
C THR A 46 13.77 0.10 21.12
N ALA A 47 14.64 0.10 22.13
CA ALA A 47 15.91 0.83 22.10
C ALA A 47 16.83 0.38 20.95
N GLY A 48 16.59 -0.81 20.37
CA GLY A 48 17.30 -1.31 19.20
C GLY A 48 16.72 -0.83 17.86
N GLY A 49 15.74 0.08 17.86
CA GLY A 49 15.14 0.64 16.64
C GLY A 49 14.12 -0.26 15.94
N THR A 50 13.78 -1.42 16.51
CA THR A 50 12.83 -2.39 15.94
C THR A 50 11.49 -2.35 16.65
N LEU A 51 10.40 -2.64 15.94
CA LEU A 51 9.05 -2.75 16.50
C LEU A 51 8.82 -4.16 17.09
N LYS A 52 8.31 -4.21 18.32
CA LYS A 52 7.89 -5.44 18.99
C LYS A 52 6.37 -5.42 19.22
N PRO A 53 5.60 -6.40 18.74
CA PRO A 53 4.19 -6.50 19.09
C PRO A 53 4.04 -6.83 20.59
N ILE A 54 3.20 -6.09 21.30
CA ILE A 54 3.01 -6.19 22.75
C ILE A 54 1.59 -6.56 23.16
N ALA A 55 0.59 -6.33 22.30
CA ALA A 55 -0.78 -6.74 22.52
C ALA A 55 -1.55 -6.84 21.19
N ILE A 56 -2.50 -7.76 21.11
CA ILE A 56 -3.47 -7.87 20.02
C ILE A 56 -4.87 -7.89 20.64
N GLU A 57 -5.71 -6.94 20.25
CA GLU A 57 -7.13 -6.92 20.55
C GLU A 57 -7.91 -7.54 19.39
N LEU A 58 -8.78 -8.51 19.69
CA LEU A 58 -9.72 -9.11 18.75
C LEU A 58 -11.16 -8.77 19.18
N CYS A 59 -11.89 -8.09 18.29
CA CYS A 59 -13.26 -7.62 18.54
C CYS A 59 -14.29 -8.31 17.65
N LEU A 60 -15.47 -8.60 18.23
CA LEU A 60 -16.67 -9.08 17.54
C LEU A 60 -17.91 -8.23 17.94
N PRO A 61 -18.84 -7.99 17.01
CA PRO A 61 -20.19 -7.55 17.36
C PRO A 61 -21.04 -8.69 18.01
N PRO A 62 -22.07 -8.37 18.82
CA PRO A 62 -22.34 -7.05 19.39
C PRO A 62 -21.36 -6.74 20.53
N MET A 63 -20.83 -5.52 20.53
CA MET A 63 -19.94 -5.03 21.59
C MET A 63 -20.75 -4.50 22.78
N THR A 64 -21.35 -5.41 23.56
CA THR A 64 -22.05 -5.08 24.81
C THR A 64 -21.22 -5.50 26.02
N ASP A 65 -21.33 -4.80 27.15
CA ASP A 65 -20.56 -5.08 28.37
C ASP A 65 -20.79 -6.51 28.91
N ASP A 66 -21.99 -7.07 28.66
CA ASP A 66 -22.34 -8.44 29.05
C ASP A 66 -21.68 -9.52 28.15
N CYS A 67 -21.19 -9.15 26.96
CA CYS A 67 -20.58 -10.07 26.02
C CYS A 67 -19.06 -10.11 26.21
N LYS A 68 -18.59 -10.86 27.21
CA LYS A 68 -17.14 -11.05 27.48
C LYS A 68 -16.35 -11.60 26.29
N ARG A 69 -17.02 -12.20 25.29
CA ARG A 69 -16.40 -12.71 24.05
C ARG A 69 -16.27 -11.64 22.96
N ALA A 70 -16.96 -10.51 23.09
CA ALA A 70 -16.93 -9.42 22.11
C ALA A 70 -15.57 -8.72 22.04
N LYS A 71 -14.77 -8.78 23.12
CA LYS A 71 -13.44 -8.17 23.18
C LYS A 71 -12.48 -9.10 23.92
N ARG A 72 -11.40 -9.51 23.26
CA ARG A 72 -10.34 -10.31 23.87
C ARG A 72 -8.99 -9.72 23.54
N VAL A 73 -8.15 -9.57 24.57
CA VAL A 73 -6.77 -9.12 24.43
C VAL A 73 -5.84 -10.30 24.60
N PHE A 74 -4.92 -10.46 23.66
CA PHE A 74 -3.85 -11.45 23.68
C PHE A 74 -2.53 -10.70 23.87
N THR A 75 -1.65 -11.27 24.68
CA THR A 75 -0.31 -10.73 24.93
C THR A 75 0.75 -11.74 24.53
N PRO A 76 2.02 -11.33 24.38
CA PRO A 76 3.12 -12.26 24.17
C PRO A 76 3.07 -13.42 25.17
N PRO A 77 3.34 -14.65 24.71
CA PRO A 77 2.99 -15.87 25.44
C PRO A 77 3.87 -16.10 26.66
N ALA A 78 3.31 -16.79 27.66
CA ALA A 78 3.99 -17.16 28.91
C ALA A 78 4.15 -18.69 29.07
N ASP A 79 3.41 -19.48 28.30
CA ASP A 79 3.39 -20.95 28.35
C ASP A 79 3.07 -21.56 26.98
N ALA A 80 3.06 -22.89 26.90
CA ALA A 80 2.84 -23.60 25.64
C ALA A 80 1.45 -23.32 25.01
N THR A 81 0.40 -23.19 25.80
CA THR A 81 -0.97 -22.95 25.31
C THR A 81 -1.13 -21.53 24.79
N SER A 82 -0.66 -20.55 25.56
CA SER A 82 -0.68 -19.13 25.18
C SER A 82 0.14 -18.83 23.93
N ILE A 83 1.17 -19.62 23.61
CA ILE A 83 1.88 -19.53 22.31
C ILE A 83 0.90 -19.71 21.16
N TRP A 84 0.03 -20.72 21.20
CA TRP A 84 -0.90 -21.01 20.11
C TRP A 84 -2.03 -20.01 19.99
N LEU A 85 -2.55 -19.54 21.13
CA LEU A 85 -3.52 -18.44 21.16
C LEU A 85 -2.93 -17.16 20.56
N TRP A 86 -1.65 -16.86 20.87
CA TRP A 86 -0.93 -15.73 20.28
C TRP A 86 -0.70 -15.90 18.77
N GLN A 87 -0.37 -17.11 18.29
CA GLN A 87 -0.25 -17.37 16.85
C GLN A 87 -1.59 -17.19 16.12
N LEU A 88 -2.70 -17.69 16.68
CA LEU A 88 -4.03 -17.50 16.11
C LEU A 88 -4.42 -16.01 16.06
N ALA A 89 -4.14 -15.26 17.13
CA ALA A 89 -4.40 -13.82 17.16
C ALA A 89 -3.61 -13.08 16.08
N LYS A 90 -2.31 -13.38 15.91
CA LYS A 90 -1.50 -12.84 14.82
C LYS A 90 -2.04 -13.23 13.45
N ALA A 91 -2.48 -14.47 13.26
CA ALA A 91 -3.05 -14.92 11.99
C ALA A 91 -4.31 -14.12 11.61
N HIS A 92 -5.17 -13.80 12.59
CA HIS A 92 -6.31 -12.89 12.35
C HIS A 92 -5.88 -11.47 11.99
N VAL A 93 -4.87 -10.92 12.65
CA VAL A 93 -4.29 -9.61 12.28
C VAL A 93 -3.76 -9.64 10.86
N CYS A 94 -2.96 -10.65 10.50
CA CYS A 94 -2.43 -10.82 9.14
C CYS A 94 -3.54 -11.02 8.10
N SER A 95 -4.66 -11.63 8.47
CA SER A 95 -5.83 -11.80 7.61
C SER A 95 -6.60 -10.50 7.38
N ASN A 96 -6.72 -9.65 8.40
CA ASN A 96 -7.20 -8.28 8.22
C ASN A 96 -6.23 -7.47 7.35
N ASP A 97 -4.93 -7.56 7.63
CA ASP A 97 -3.87 -6.89 6.87
C ASP A 97 -3.90 -7.26 5.38
N ALA A 98 -3.99 -8.54 5.07
CA ALA A 98 -4.08 -9.02 3.69
C ALA A 98 -5.32 -8.45 2.97
N GLY A 99 -6.47 -8.36 3.66
CA GLY A 99 -7.68 -7.75 3.12
C GLY A 99 -7.53 -6.25 2.85
N VAL A 100 -7.03 -5.48 3.82
CA VAL A 100 -6.81 -4.03 3.67
C VAL A 100 -5.75 -3.75 2.62
N HIS A 101 -4.64 -4.49 2.64
CA HIS A 101 -3.60 -4.36 1.63
C HIS A 101 -4.18 -4.52 0.23
N GLN A 102 -4.92 -5.60 -0.04
CA GLN A 102 -5.37 -5.89 -1.39
C GLN A 102 -6.49 -4.98 -1.86
N LEU A 103 -7.50 -4.76 -1.02
CA LEU A 103 -8.73 -4.08 -1.42
C LEU A 103 -8.59 -2.55 -1.37
N ILE A 104 -7.75 -2.04 -0.47
CA ILE A 104 -7.67 -0.61 -0.16
C ILE A 104 -6.32 -0.07 -0.63
N ASN A 105 -5.21 -0.57 -0.08
CA ASN A 105 -3.91 0.02 -0.39
C ASN A 105 -3.48 -0.26 -1.83
N HIS A 106 -3.67 -1.48 -2.31
CA HIS A 106 -3.30 -1.93 -3.63
C HIS A 106 -4.39 -1.55 -4.65
N TRP A 107 -5.51 -2.27 -4.67
CA TRP A 107 -6.57 -2.06 -5.66
C TRP A 107 -7.10 -0.62 -5.68
N LEU A 108 -7.67 -0.13 -4.58
CA LEU A 108 -8.33 1.17 -4.58
C LEU A 108 -7.36 2.31 -4.86
N ARG A 109 -6.31 2.45 -4.04
CA ARG A 109 -5.45 3.64 -4.06
C ARG A 109 -4.52 3.72 -5.26
N THR A 110 -4.17 2.59 -5.89
CA THR A 110 -3.27 2.58 -7.05
C THR A 110 -3.98 2.24 -8.35
N HIS A 111 -4.73 1.13 -8.43
CA HIS A 111 -5.42 0.77 -9.67
C HIS A 111 -6.63 1.66 -9.94
N ALA A 112 -7.60 1.64 -9.02
CA ALA A 112 -8.93 2.19 -9.27
C ALA A 112 -8.92 3.73 -9.26
N CYS A 113 -8.24 4.35 -8.30
CA CYS A 113 -8.19 5.81 -8.21
C CYS A 113 -7.35 6.47 -9.30
N MET A 114 -6.41 5.76 -9.95
CA MET A 114 -5.61 6.33 -11.03
C MET A 114 -6.27 6.22 -12.41
N GLU A 115 -7.10 5.20 -12.64
CA GLU A 115 -7.79 4.97 -13.91
C GLU A 115 -8.56 6.20 -14.44
N PRO A 116 -9.29 6.99 -13.61
CA PRO A 116 -9.96 8.21 -14.07
C PRO A 116 -9.01 9.29 -14.63
N PHE A 117 -7.85 9.52 -14.00
CA PHE A 117 -6.85 10.47 -14.51
C PHE A 117 -6.30 10.06 -15.86
N ILE A 118 -6.11 8.75 -16.06
CA ILE A 118 -5.62 8.17 -17.33
C ILE A 118 -6.66 8.36 -18.43
N ILE A 119 -7.92 8.04 -18.16
CA ILE A 119 -9.02 8.20 -19.12
C ILE A 119 -9.14 9.68 -19.54
N ALA A 120 -9.19 10.60 -18.58
CA ALA A 120 -9.28 12.03 -18.84
C ALA A 120 -8.05 12.54 -19.62
N ALA A 121 -6.84 12.06 -19.31
CA ALA A 121 -5.63 12.48 -20.01
C ALA A 121 -5.69 12.14 -21.50
N HIS A 122 -6.17 10.94 -21.85
CA HIS A 122 -6.37 10.52 -23.23
C HIS A 122 -7.51 11.24 -23.97
N ARG A 123 -8.47 11.82 -23.23
CA ARG A 123 -9.65 12.50 -23.81
C ARG A 123 -9.43 13.98 -24.01
N GLN A 124 -8.70 14.63 -23.10
CA GLN A 124 -8.61 16.09 -23.00
C GLN A 124 -7.26 16.66 -23.45
N MET A 125 -6.18 15.88 -23.40
CA MET A 125 -4.86 16.34 -23.81
C MET A 125 -4.44 15.70 -25.13
N SER A 126 -3.89 16.52 -26.02
CA SER A 126 -3.22 16.07 -27.23
C SER A 126 -2.02 15.18 -26.91
N ALA A 127 -1.69 14.25 -27.80
CA ALA A 127 -0.44 13.48 -27.72
C ALA A 127 0.82 14.37 -27.75
N MET A 128 0.68 15.62 -28.23
CA MET A 128 1.74 16.62 -28.26
C MET A 128 1.87 17.43 -26.96
N HIS A 129 0.83 17.43 -26.12
CA HIS A 129 0.75 18.19 -24.87
C HIS A 129 1.90 17.79 -23.92
N PRO A 130 2.62 18.74 -23.31
CA PRO A 130 3.77 18.43 -22.46
C PRO A 130 3.38 17.54 -21.28
N ILE A 131 2.27 17.83 -20.60
CA ILE A 131 1.83 17.01 -19.46
C ILE A 131 1.40 15.61 -19.89
N PHE A 132 0.79 15.44 -21.07
CA PHE A 132 0.51 14.11 -21.60
C PHE A 132 1.79 13.32 -21.85
N LYS A 133 2.83 13.95 -22.43
CA LYS A 133 4.14 13.33 -22.64
C LYS A 133 4.84 12.95 -21.33
N LEU A 134 4.69 13.74 -20.26
CA LEU A 134 5.19 13.39 -18.94
C LEU A 134 4.48 12.15 -18.39
N LEU A 135 3.13 12.15 -18.41
CA LEU A 135 2.32 11.09 -17.81
C LEU A 135 2.33 9.78 -18.61
N LYS A 136 2.52 9.82 -19.93
CA LYS A 136 2.34 8.66 -20.82
C LYS A 136 3.03 7.36 -20.36
N PRO A 137 4.31 7.36 -19.93
CA PRO A 137 4.94 6.13 -19.41
C PRO A 137 4.24 5.60 -18.16
N HIS A 138 3.69 6.49 -17.32
CA HIS A 138 3.02 6.17 -16.06
C HIS A 138 1.56 5.71 -16.24
N MET A 139 1.07 5.66 -17.48
CA MET A 139 -0.26 5.14 -17.85
C MET A 139 -0.20 3.75 -18.51
N ARG A 140 1.00 3.22 -18.72
CA ARG A 140 1.22 2.00 -19.51
C ARG A 140 0.49 0.82 -18.86
N TYR A 141 -0.34 0.15 -19.65
CA TYR A 141 -1.11 -1.06 -19.31
C TYR A 141 -2.14 -0.94 -18.18
N THR A 142 -2.21 0.15 -17.42
CA THR A 142 -3.15 0.30 -16.30
C THR A 142 -4.61 0.05 -16.69
N LEU A 143 -5.08 0.64 -17.79
CA LEU A 143 -6.46 0.38 -18.27
C LEU A 143 -6.69 -1.09 -18.65
N LYS A 144 -5.67 -1.74 -19.23
CA LYS A 144 -5.75 -3.14 -19.67
C LYS A 144 -5.82 -4.06 -18.46
N ILE A 145 -4.94 -3.88 -17.47
CA ILE A 145 -4.93 -4.73 -16.28
C ILE A 145 -6.18 -4.50 -15.43
N ASN A 146 -6.65 -3.26 -15.29
CA ASN A 146 -7.89 -2.99 -14.56
C ASN A 146 -9.11 -3.61 -15.25
N ALA A 147 -9.18 -3.59 -16.58
CA ALA A 147 -10.24 -4.27 -17.31
C ALA A 147 -10.23 -5.79 -17.09
N LEU A 148 -9.05 -6.42 -17.12
CA LEU A 148 -8.90 -7.84 -16.78
C LEU A 148 -9.29 -8.11 -15.33
N ALA A 149 -8.84 -7.27 -14.39
CA ALA A 149 -9.20 -7.40 -12.99
C ALA A 149 -10.73 -7.38 -12.79
N ARG A 150 -11.44 -6.44 -13.43
CA ARG A 150 -12.91 -6.39 -13.41
C ARG A 150 -13.56 -7.65 -13.98
N GLN A 151 -12.92 -8.33 -14.93
CA GLN A 151 -13.48 -9.50 -15.59
C GLN A 151 -13.25 -10.81 -14.83
N ILE A 152 -12.08 -10.98 -14.21
CA ILE A 152 -11.67 -12.28 -13.62
C ILE A 152 -11.24 -12.23 -12.15
N LEU A 153 -10.90 -11.05 -11.63
CA LEU A 153 -10.28 -10.91 -10.31
C LEU A 153 -11.29 -10.44 -9.26
N ILE A 154 -11.95 -9.30 -9.50
CA ILE A 154 -12.84 -8.61 -8.55
C ILE A 154 -14.32 -8.71 -8.90
N ASN A 155 -14.67 -9.49 -9.94
CA ASN A 155 -16.07 -9.80 -10.24
C ASN A 155 -16.69 -10.69 -9.15
N GLY A 156 -18.02 -10.78 -9.15
CA GLY A 156 -18.77 -11.71 -8.31
C GLY A 156 -18.28 -13.15 -8.51
N ASP A 157 -18.04 -13.85 -7.41
CA ASP A 157 -17.43 -15.19 -7.34
C ASP A 157 -16.00 -15.27 -7.94
N GLY A 158 -15.39 -14.13 -8.24
CA GLY A 158 -14.02 -14.03 -8.72
C GLY A 158 -12.99 -14.45 -7.67
N VAL A 159 -11.72 -14.34 -8.06
CA VAL A 159 -10.58 -14.74 -7.22
C VAL A 159 -10.58 -14.03 -5.87
N ILE A 160 -10.84 -12.72 -5.84
CA ILE A 160 -10.76 -11.92 -4.62
C ILE A 160 -11.90 -12.27 -3.64
N GLU A 161 -13.13 -12.41 -4.11
CA GLU A 161 -14.26 -12.81 -3.26
C GLU A 161 -14.10 -14.25 -2.73
N SER A 162 -13.53 -15.13 -3.54
CA SER A 162 -13.30 -16.53 -3.16
C SER A 162 -12.11 -16.70 -2.19
N GLY A 163 -11.10 -15.85 -2.30
CA GLY A 163 -9.81 -16.00 -1.63
C GLY A 163 -9.63 -15.17 -0.35
N PHE A 164 -10.38 -14.07 -0.17
CA PHE A 164 -10.17 -13.13 0.93
C PHE A 164 -11.29 -13.15 1.98
N THR A 165 -10.91 -12.73 3.19
CA THR A 165 -11.79 -12.69 4.37
C THR A 165 -13.16 -12.06 4.10
N PRO A 166 -13.27 -10.90 3.43
CA PRO A 166 -14.57 -10.24 3.27
C PRO A 166 -15.55 -10.96 2.35
N GLY A 167 -15.07 -11.84 1.47
CA GLY A 167 -15.94 -12.54 0.52
C GLY A 167 -16.65 -11.62 -0.45
N ARG A 168 -17.95 -11.86 -0.67
CA ARG A 168 -18.80 -11.01 -1.52
C ARG A 168 -18.92 -9.56 -1.08
N TYR A 169 -18.37 -9.19 0.07
CA TYR A 169 -18.32 -7.81 0.57
C TYR A 169 -17.00 -7.11 0.25
N CYS A 170 -16.06 -7.74 -0.46
CA CYS A 170 -14.75 -7.18 -0.80
C CYS A 170 -14.84 -5.81 -1.48
N MET A 171 -15.65 -5.68 -2.54
CA MET A 171 -15.78 -4.40 -3.26
C MET A 171 -16.61 -3.37 -2.49
N GLU A 172 -17.55 -3.81 -1.65
CA GLU A 172 -18.27 -2.92 -0.73
C GLU A 172 -17.33 -2.31 0.31
N MET A 173 -16.39 -3.10 0.86
CA MET A 173 -15.35 -2.61 1.78
C MET A 173 -14.40 -1.62 1.09
N SER A 174 -14.03 -1.89 -0.17
CA SER A 174 -13.21 -0.97 -0.97
C SER A 174 -13.94 0.36 -1.20
N SER A 175 -15.23 0.32 -1.56
CA SER A 175 -16.07 1.51 -1.70
C SER A 175 -16.23 2.28 -0.38
N PHE A 176 -16.45 1.58 0.75
CA PHE A 176 -16.48 2.20 2.07
C PHE A 176 -15.17 2.93 2.40
N ALA A 177 -14.03 2.33 2.08
CA ALA A 177 -12.72 2.95 2.28
C ALA A 177 -12.49 4.14 1.35
N TYR A 178 -12.96 4.09 0.10
CA TYR A 178 -12.95 5.24 -0.79
C TYR A 178 -13.71 6.40 -0.16
N ASP A 179 -14.93 6.14 0.32
CA ASP A 179 -15.76 7.18 0.90
C ASP A 179 -15.14 7.82 2.15
N ASN A 180 -14.63 6.99 3.07
CA ASN A 180 -14.26 7.44 4.42
C ASN A 180 -12.78 7.79 4.58
N LEU A 181 -11.89 7.24 3.75
CA LEU A 181 -10.44 7.28 3.99
C LEU A 181 -9.63 7.91 2.85
N TRP A 182 -10.11 7.83 1.61
CA TRP A 182 -9.33 8.27 0.45
C TRP A 182 -9.44 9.77 0.23
N ARG A 183 -8.28 10.42 0.08
CA ARG A 183 -8.13 11.83 -0.29
C ARG A 183 -6.84 12.04 -1.06
N LEU A 184 -6.90 12.61 -2.25
CA LEU A 184 -5.71 12.75 -3.10
C LEU A 184 -4.57 13.51 -2.42
N ASP A 185 -4.87 14.57 -1.66
CA ASP A 185 -3.89 15.40 -0.95
C ASP A 185 -3.09 14.64 0.12
N GLN A 186 -3.55 13.44 0.50
CA GLN A 186 -2.94 12.59 1.52
C GLN A 186 -2.33 11.29 0.95
N GLU A 187 -2.31 11.13 -0.37
CA GLU A 187 -1.75 9.95 -1.03
C GLU A 187 -0.27 10.13 -1.44
N GLY A 188 0.26 11.34 -1.35
CA GLY A 188 1.70 11.58 -1.43
C GLY A 188 2.44 11.08 -0.20
N LEU A 189 3.65 10.54 -0.37
CA LEU A 189 4.38 9.88 0.72
C LEU A 189 4.62 10.77 1.96
N PRO A 190 5.07 12.05 1.84
CA PRO A 190 5.22 12.93 2.99
C PRO A 190 3.93 13.12 3.80
N ALA A 191 2.83 13.43 3.10
CA ALA A 191 1.53 13.66 3.72
C ALA A 191 1.03 12.39 4.41
N ASP A 192 1.18 11.22 3.77
CA ASP A 192 0.84 9.94 4.37
C ASP A 192 1.64 9.64 5.66
N LEU A 193 2.96 9.87 5.64
CA LEU A 193 3.81 9.63 6.81
C LEU A 193 3.44 10.54 7.98
N ILE A 194 3.16 11.82 7.72
CA ILE A 194 2.71 12.77 8.75
C ILE A 194 1.33 12.36 9.29
N ARG A 195 0.37 12.09 8.40
CA ARG A 195 -1.00 11.71 8.75
C ARG A 195 -1.04 10.48 9.66
N ARG A 196 -0.18 9.49 9.40
CA ARG A 196 -0.08 8.26 10.22
C ARG A 196 0.73 8.44 11.50
N GLY A 197 1.27 9.63 11.76
CA GLY A 197 2.14 9.89 12.91
C GLY A 197 3.50 9.17 12.81
N MET A 198 3.98 8.89 11.60
CA MET A 198 5.27 8.23 11.36
C MET A 198 6.41 9.22 11.10
N ALA A 199 6.07 10.48 10.84
CA ALA A 199 7.01 11.57 10.63
C ALA A 199 6.43 12.90 11.15
N VAL A 200 7.32 13.87 11.37
CA VAL A 200 6.96 15.28 11.55
C VAL A 200 7.73 16.13 10.56
N GLU A 201 7.17 17.29 10.22
CA GLU A 201 7.88 18.29 9.41
C GLU A 201 9.13 18.79 10.15
N ASP A 202 10.25 18.81 9.43
CA ASP A 202 11.53 19.32 9.92
C ASP A 202 12.39 19.74 8.73
N ALA A 203 12.40 21.05 8.44
CA ALA A 203 13.13 21.62 7.31
C ALA A 203 14.67 21.45 7.43
N SER A 204 15.19 21.08 8.60
CA SER A 204 16.61 20.77 8.78
C SER A 204 16.99 19.35 8.35
N GLN A 205 16.00 18.47 8.20
CA GLN A 205 16.21 17.08 7.81
C GLN A 205 16.16 16.91 6.29
N PRO A 206 16.80 15.85 5.76
CA PRO A 206 16.59 15.44 4.37
C PRO A 206 15.10 15.28 4.07
N HIS A 207 14.68 15.71 2.88
CA HIS A 207 13.28 15.64 2.42
C HIS A 207 12.29 16.48 3.26
N GLY A 208 12.78 17.33 4.18
CA GLY A 208 11.93 18.18 5.02
C GLY A 208 11.16 17.43 6.12
N LEU A 209 11.54 16.18 6.43
CA LEU A 209 10.84 15.32 7.38
C LEU A 209 11.79 14.65 8.36
N ARG A 210 11.37 14.57 9.62
CA ARG A 210 11.98 13.70 10.62
C ARG A 210 11.10 12.49 10.88
N LEU A 211 11.58 11.30 10.55
CA LEU A 211 10.90 10.03 10.86
C LEU A 211 10.92 9.76 12.37
N LEU A 212 9.83 9.20 12.90
CA LEU A 212 9.78 8.74 14.31
C LEU A 212 10.35 7.33 14.50
N ILE A 213 10.43 6.57 13.40
CA ILE A 213 11.18 5.32 13.30
C ILE A 213 12.30 5.56 12.27
N GLU A 214 13.53 5.73 12.75
CA GLU A 214 14.67 6.12 11.91
C GLU A 214 14.97 5.09 10.80
N ASP A 215 14.95 3.80 11.14
CA ASP A 215 15.17 2.71 10.19
C ASP A 215 13.84 2.12 9.71
N TYR A 216 12.93 2.97 9.20
CA TYR A 216 11.68 2.53 8.55
C TYR A 216 11.92 2.32 7.04
N PRO A 217 12.06 1.08 6.54
CA PRO A 217 12.61 0.84 5.20
C PRO A 217 11.78 1.43 4.06
N TYR A 218 10.47 1.20 4.07
CA TYR A 218 9.52 1.79 3.12
C TYR A 218 9.59 3.32 3.08
N ALA A 219 9.60 3.98 4.24
CA ALA A 219 9.61 5.45 4.31
C ALA A 219 10.96 6.02 3.89
N THR A 220 12.05 5.48 4.45
CA THR A 220 13.42 5.96 4.16
C THR A 220 13.78 5.84 2.69
N ASP A 221 13.40 4.76 2.01
CA ASP A 221 13.68 4.58 0.59
C ASP A 221 12.67 5.29 -0.29
N GLY A 222 11.38 5.22 0.09
CA GLY A 222 10.32 5.91 -0.63
C GLY A 222 10.58 7.42 -0.71
N LEU A 223 11.15 8.03 0.33
CA LEU A 223 11.49 9.47 0.32
C LEU A 223 12.61 9.81 -0.68
N LEU A 224 13.52 8.89 -0.98
CA LEU A 224 14.52 9.08 -2.04
C LEU A 224 13.82 9.19 -3.40
N LEU A 225 12.95 8.23 -3.71
CA LEU A 225 12.22 8.20 -4.98
C LEU A 225 11.20 9.34 -5.09
N TRP A 226 10.47 9.62 -4.02
CA TRP A 226 9.53 10.75 -3.94
C TRP A 226 10.23 12.06 -4.28
N SER A 227 11.38 12.34 -3.67
CA SER A 227 12.13 13.56 -3.96
C SER A 227 12.71 13.59 -5.38
N ALA A 228 13.13 12.46 -5.94
CA ALA A 228 13.55 12.39 -7.34
C ALA A 228 12.38 12.71 -8.28
N ILE A 229 11.20 12.13 -8.05
CA ILE A 229 9.97 12.38 -8.82
C ILE A 229 9.53 13.84 -8.68
N ALA A 230 9.57 14.41 -7.47
CA ALA A 230 9.20 15.80 -7.22
C ALA A 230 10.09 16.77 -8.00
N ARG A 231 11.41 16.63 -7.90
CA ARG A 231 12.36 17.44 -8.67
C ARG A 231 12.16 17.31 -10.18
N TRP A 232 11.87 16.09 -10.66
CA TRP A 232 11.55 15.84 -12.06
C TRP A 232 10.30 16.62 -12.49
N CYS A 233 9.20 16.51 -11.74
CA CYS A 233 7.95 17.18 -12.07
C CYS A 233 8.10 18.71 -12.00
N GLU A 234 8.78 19.24 -10.98
CA GLU A 234 9.08 20.67 -10.84
C GLU A 234 9.88 21.21 -12.02
N ALA A 235 10.99 20.56 -12.36
CA ALA A 235 11.84 20.98 -13.47
C ALA A 235 11.13 20.88 -14.83
N TYR A 236 10.35 19.81 -15.04
CA TYR A 236 9.59 19.63 -16.27
C TYR A 236 8.46 20.66 -16.40
N VAL A 237 7.68 20.90 -15.35
CA VAL A 237 6.62 21.92 -15.37
C VAL A 237 7.20 23.30 -15.61
N ALA A 238 8.29 23.66 -14.93
CA ALA A 238 8.94 24.96 -15.12
C ALA A 238 9.46 25.20 -16.56
N ALA A 239 9.76 24.13 -17.31
CA ALA A 239 10.17 24.24 -18.72
C ALA A 239 9.02 24.65 -19.66
N TYR A 240 7.77 24.31 -19.32
CA TYR A 240 6.59 24.57 -20.17
C TYR A 240 5.64 25.65 -19.64
N TYR A 241 5.62 25.86 -18.32
CA TYR A 241 4.72 26.79 -17.63
C TYR A 241 5.54 27.83 -16.85
N PRO A 242 5.95 28.94 -17.48
CA PRO A 242 6.82 29.93 -16.86
C PRO A 242 6.10 30.83 -15.85
N SER A 243 4.77 30.79 -15.77
CA SER A 243 3.96 31.52 -14.80
C SER A 243 2.69 30.77 -14.45
N ASP A 244 2.04 31.20 -13.36
CA ASP A 244 0.77 30.62 -12.91
C ASP A 244 -0.37 30.89 -13.93
N GLU A 245 -0.33 32.03 -14.62
CA GLU A 245 -1.29 32.34 -15.69
C GLU A 245 -1.17 31.33 -16.84
N ALA A 246 0.04 30.88 -17.19
CA ALA A 246 0.22 29.87 -18.24
C ALA A 246 -0.47 28.54 -17.89
N VAL A 247 -0.56 28.19 -16.60
CA VAL A 247 -1.30 27.00 -16.13
C VAL A 247 -2.81 27.24 -16.21
N GLN A 248 -3.27 28.43 -15.84
CA GLN A 248 -4.69 28.80 -15.85
C GLN A 248 -5.25 28.93 -17.27
N ASP A 249 -4.45 29.43 -18.21
CA ASP A 249 -4.84 29.66 -19.62
C ASP A 249 -4.78 28.38 -20.48
N ASP A 250 -4.19 27.29 -19.97
CA ASP A 250 -4.09 26.01 -20.68
C ASP A 250 -5.43 25.25 -20.65
N TYR A 251 -6.20 25.38 -21.72
CA TYR A 251 -7.53 24.76 -21.81
C TYR A 251 -7.50 23.22 -21.80
N GLU A 252 -6.47 22.57 -22.36
CA GLU A 252 -6.38 21.11 -22.38
C GLU A 252 -6.09 20.60 -20.97
N LEU A 253 -5.15 21.24 -20.27
CA LEU A 253 -4.82 20.94 -18.89
C LEU A 253 -6.00 21.14 -17.94
N GLN A 254 -6.66 22.30 -18.03
CA GLN A 254 -7.82 22.61 -17.18
C GLN A 254 -9.00 21.66 -17.46
N SER A 255 -9.23 21.30 -18.73
CA SER A 255 -10.26 20.34 -19.11
C SER A 255 -9.94 18.93 -18.62
N TRP A 256 -8.68 18.49 -18.71
CA TRP A 256 -8.21 17.21 -18.17
C TRP A 256 -8.48 17.11 -16.68
N TYR A 257 -8.05 18.11 -15.91
CA TYR A 257 -8.20 18.09 -14.47
C TYR A 257 -9.67 18.16 -14.05
N THR A 258 -10.44 19.04 -14.70
CA THR A 258 -11.88 19.17 -14.46
C THR A 258 -12.61 17.86 -14.74
N GLU A 259 -12.35 17.18 -15.86
CA GLU A 259 -12.98 15.89 -16.17
C GLU A 259 -12.55 14.80 -15.17
N ALA A 260 -11.26 14.73 -14.82
CA ALA A 260 -10.75 13.75 -13.86
C ALA A 260 -11.41 13.89 -12.47
N VAL A 261 -11.65 15.12 -12.00
CA VAL A 261 -12.31 15.37 -10.72
C VAL A 261 -13.82 15.23 -10.81
N GLN A 262 -14.48 15.95 -11.73
CA GLN A 262 -15.94 16.06 -11.77
C GLN A 262 -16.64 14.83 -12.35
N VAL A 263 -16.00 14.15 -13.30
CA VAL A 263 -16.57 12.95 -13.96
C VAL A 263 -15.86 11.69 -13.49
N GLY A 264 -14.54 11.77 -13.27
CA GLY A 264 -13.72 10.64 -12.85
C GLY A 264 -13.87 10.27 -11.38
N HIS A 265 -14.02 11.27 -10.50
CA HIS A 265 -14.24 11.10 -9.06
C HIS A 265 -15.51 11.83 -8.59
N PRO A 266 -16.67 11.54 -9.19
CA PRO A 266 -17.88 12.34 -9.02
C PRO A 266 -18.38 12.35 -7.57
N ASP A 267 -18.22 11.26 -6.84
CA ASP A 267 -18.65 11.15 -5.43
C ASP A 267 -17.83 12.04 -4.48
N LYS A 268 -16.72 12.61 -4.96
CA LYS A 268 -15.82 13.46 -4.19
C LYS A 268 -15.47 14.77 -4.87
N CYS A 269 -16.15 15.13 -5.97
CA CYS A 269 -15.78 16.29 -6.78
C CYS A 269 -15.84 17.63 -6.02
N ASP A 270 -16.70 17.73 -5.01
CA ASP A 270 -16.86 18.92 -4.16
C ASP A 270 -15.92 18.96 -2.95
N ALA A 271 -15.03 17.97 -2.81
CA ALA A 271 -14.17 17.89 -1.64
C ALA A 271 -13.15 19.05 -1.61
N PRO A 272 -12.97 19.75 -0.48
CA PRO A 272 -12.20 20.99 -0.43
C PRO A 272 -10.67 20.79 -0.53
N TRP A 273 -10.22 19.54 -0.53
CA TRP A 273 -8.81 19.18 -0.55
C TRP A 273 -8.26 18.93 -1.96
N TRP A 274 -9.11 18.96 -2.99
CA TRP A 274 -8.63 18.97 -4.37
C TRP A 274 -7.73 20.19 -4.61
N PRO A 275 -6.53 20.04 -5.19
CA PRO A 275 -5.74 21.18 -5.59
C PRO A 275 -6.53 22.04 -6.58
N ARG A 276 -6.34 23.36 -6.55
CA ARG A 276 -7.06 24.25 -7.48
C ARG A 276 -6.49 24.20 -8.90
N LEU A 277 -5.28 23.66 -9.05
CA LEU A 277 -4.52 23.62 -10.31
C LEU A 277 -4.37 25.01 -10.95
N THR A 278 -4.08 26.00 -10.11
CA THR A 278 -3.96 27.41 -10.51
C THR A 278 -2.53 27.88 -10.64
N THR A 279 -1.57 27.14 -10.11
CA THR A 279 -0.15 27.50 -10.08
C THR A 279 0.72 26.40 -10.68
N ALA A 280 1.93 26.75 -11.11
CA ALA A 280 2.92 25.76 -11.54
C ALA A 280 3.26 24.78 -10.41
N GLY A 281 3.26 25.26 -9.15
CA GLY A 281 3.46 24.44 -7.96
C GLY A 281 2.34 23.43 -7.73
N ASP A 282 1.07 23.84 -7.90
CA ASP A 282 -0.08 22.93 -7.82
C ASP A 282 0.05 21.79 -8.83
N LEU A 283 0.40 22.13 -10.08
CA LEU A 283 0.58 21.16 -11.16
C LEU A 283 1.74 20.19 -10.87
N ALA A 284 2.90 20.70 -10.48
CA ALA A 284 4.05 19.85 -10.13
C ALA A 284 3.72 18.90 -8.97
N SER A 285 3.03 19.39 -7.93
CA SER A 285 2.62 18.57 -6.78
C SER A 285 1.61 17.48 -7.15
N LEU A 286 0.61 17.82 -7.97
CA LEU A 286 -0.36 16.86 -8.51
C LEU A 286 0.36 15.76 -9.30
N LEU A 287 1.21 16.15 -10.26
CA LEU A 287 1.96 15.19 -11.09
C LEU A 287 2.88 14.31 -10.25
N THR A 288 3.54 14.86 -9.24
CA THR A 288 4.38 14.10 -8.30
C THR A 288 3.58 13.00 -7.62
N THR A 289 2.37 13.33 -7.14
CA THR A 289 1.48 12.37 -6.48
C THR A 289 1.00 11.28 -7.44
N LEU A 290 0.58 11.65 -8.66
CA LEU A 290 0.14 10.67 -9.66
C LEU A 290 1.28 9.74 -10.09
N VAL A 291 2.47 10.28 -10.36
CA VAL A 291 3.65 9.47 -10.72
C VAL A 291 4.06 8.57 -9.56
N TRP A 292 4.07 9.06 -8.32
CA TRP A 292 4.33 8.26 -7.12
C TRP A 292 3.37 7.08 -6.99
N LEU A 293 2.06 7.33 -7.14
CA LEU A 293 1.02 6.31 -7.01
C LEU A 293 1.11 5.23 -8.09
N CYS A 294 1.36 5.65 -9.34
CA CYS A 294 1.50 4.72 -10.45
C CYS A 294 2.81 3.91 -10.42
N SER A 295 3.86 4.42 -9.78
CA SER A 295 5.19 3.78 -9.77
C SER A 295 5.55 3.20 -8.41
N ALA A 296 6.28 3.95 -7.58
CA ALA A 296 6.88 3.48 -6.34
C ALA A 296 5.86 2.98 -5.31
N GLN A 297 4.71 3.63 -5.16
CA GLN A 297 3.65 3.17 -4.25
C GLN A 297 3.12 1.80 -4.67
N HIS A 298 2.73 1.69 -5.94
CA HIS A 298 2.24 0.44 -6.51
C HIS A 298 3.28 -0.67 -6.38
N ALA A 299 4.54 -0.39 -6.76
CA ALA A 299 5.63 -1.36 -6.68
C ALA A 299 5.82 -1.90 -5.25
N ALA A 300 5.82 -1.02 -4.25
CA ALA A 300 5.98 -1.39 -2.85
C ALA A 300 4.84 -2.26 -2.29
N LEU A 301 3.65 -2.15 -2.88
CA LEU A 301 2.49 -2.95 -2.51
C LEU A 301 2.39 -4.24 -3.34
N ASN A 302 2.85 -4.23 -4.58
CA ASN A 302 2.60 -5.28 -5.55
C ASN A 302 3.68 -6.39 -5.54
N PHE A 303 4.95 -6.04 -5.73
CA PHE A 303 6.00 -7.04 -6.03
C PHE A 303 6.46 -7.85 -4.81
N GLY A 304 5.99 -7.49 -3.61
CA GLY A 304 6.19 -8.24 -2.38
C GLY A 304 5.12 -9.29 -2.10
N GLN A 305 4.06 -9.38 -2.92
CA GLN A 305 2.92 -10.27 -2.64
C GLN A 305 3.35 -11.75 -2.55
N TYR A 306 4.05 -12.29 -3.54
CA TYR A 306 4.54 -13.67 -3.52
C TYR A 306 5.78 -13.85 -2.61
N PRO A 307 6.83 -13.00 -2.70
CA PRO A 307 8.00 -13.18 -1.83
C PRO A 307 7.69 -13.18 -0.33
N LEU A 308 6.72 -12.38 0.11
CA LEU A 308 6.36 -12.26 1.53
C LEU A 308 5.10 -13.08 1.89
N GLY A 309 4.20 -13.32 0.92
CA GLY A 309 2.91 -13.97 1.13
C GLY A 309 2.79 -15.39 0.59
N GLY A 310 3.76 -15.88 -0.18
CA GLY A 310 3.75 -17.24 -0.76
C GLY A 310 3.78 -18.35 0.29
N TYR A 311 4.28 -18.06 1.49
CA TYR A 311 4.09 -18.91 2.66
C TYR A 311 2.83 -18.50 3.44
N ILE A 312 1.70 -19.15 3.15
CA ILE A 312 0.38 -18.77 3.69
C ILE A 312 0.32 -18.58 5.20
N PRO A 313 0.97 -19.40 6.05
CA PRO A 313 0.94 -19.16 7.50
C PRO A 313 1.53 -17.81 7.92
N ASN A 314 2.37 -17.17 7.10
CA ASN A 314 2.89 -15.82 7.35
C ASN A 314 1.85 -14.73 7.02
N ARG A 315 1.07 -14.95 5.94
CA ARG A 315 0.11 -13.96 5.42
C ARG A 315 -1.17 -14.64 4.93
N PRO A 316 -2.00 -15.19 5.82
CA PRO A 316 -3.23 -15.85 5.40
C PRO A 316 -4.22 -14.81 4.84
N PRO A 317 -4.78 -15.00 3.62
CA PRO A 317 -5.78 -14.08 3.06
C PRO A 317 -7.16 -14.19 3.72
N LEU A 318 -7.43 -15.33 4.38
CA LEU A 318 -8.62 -15.57 5.20
C LEU A 318 -8.35 -16.48 6.38
N MET A 319 -9.22 -16.39 7.38
CA MET A 319 -9.32 -17.33 8.50
C MET A 319 -10.67 -18.05 8.44
N ARG A 320 -10.72 -19.31 8.86
CA ARG A 320 -11.91 -20.19 8.82
C ARG A 320 -12.53 -20.46 10.19
N ARG A 321 -11.81 -20.14 11.26
CA ARG A 321 -12.21 -20.38 12.65
C ARG A 321 -11.95 -19.13 13.47
N LEU A 322 -12.75 -18.94 14.51
CA LEU A 322 -12.50 -17.97 15.56
C LEU A 322 -11.48 -18.56 16.56
N VAL A 323 -10.92 -17.72 17.43
CA VAL A 323 -10.06 -18.20 18.51
C VAL A 323 -10.96 -18.82 19.60
N PRO A 324 -10.79 -20.09 19.99
CA PRO A 324 -11.63 -20.68 21.03
C PRO A 324 -11.35 -20.02 22.39
N ALA A 325 -12.37 -19.97 23.25
CA ALA A 325 -12.24 -19.58 24.66
C ALA A 325 -12.27 -20.82 25.56
N GLU A 326 -11.72 -20.72 26.77
CA GLU A 326 -11.84 -21.79 27.76
C GLU A 326 -13.33 -22.14 28.00
N GLY A 327 -13.64 -23.44 28.00
CA GLY A 327 -15.00 -23.95 28.08
C GLY A 327 -15.72 -24.09 26.74
N ASP A 328 -15.16 -23.61 25.62
CA ASP A 328 -15.65 -23.97 24.29
C ASP A 328 -15.28 -25.41 23.94
N PRO A 329 -16.17 -26.19 23.28
CA PRO A 329 -15.81 -27.51 22.78
C PRO A 329 -14.58 -27.51 21.86
N GLU A 330 -14.38 -26.42 21.09
CA GLU A 330 -13.22 -26.27 20.22
C GLU A 330 -11.90 -26.04 21.00
N TYR A 331 -11.97 -25.61 22.26
CA TYR A 331 -10.78 -25.42 23.09
C TYR A 331 -10.11 -26.76 23.42
N GLU A 332 -10.90 -27.82 23.64
CA GLU A 332 -10.37 -29.16 23.87
C GLU A 332 -9.58 -29.66 22.65
N HIS A 333 -10.07 -29.36 21.43
CA HIS A 333 -9.35 -29.67 20.19
C HIS A 333 -8.05 -28.89 20.05
N LEU A 334 -8.05 -27.59 20.43
CA LEU A 334 -6.84 -26.78 20.46
C LEU A 334 -5.80 -27.37 21.43
N VAL A 335 -6.21 -27.75 22.65
CA VAL A 335 -5.29 -28.30 23.66
C VAL A 335 -4.75 -29.67 23.25
N ALA A 336 -5.59 -30.52 22.64
CA ALA A 336 -5.19 -31.87 22.22
C ALA A 336 -4.20 -31.87 21.04
N ASP A 337 -4.41 -31.00 20.05
CA ASP A 337 -3.54 -30.91 18.86
C ASP A 337 -3.53 -29.46 18.31
N PRO A 338 -2.71 -28.58 18.91
CA PRO A 338 -2.75 -27.16 18.58
C PRO A 338 -2.20 -26.87 17.18
N HIS A 339 -1.28 -27.70 16.68
CA HIS A 339 -0.76 -27.60 15.32
C HIS A 339 -1.87 -27.83 14.29
N ARG A 340 -2.62 -28.93 14.44
CA ARG A 340 -3.74 -29.24 13.56
C ARG A 340 -4.86 -28.21 13.69
N PHE A 341 -5.13 -27.73 14.90
CA PHE A 341 -6.10 -26.65 15.09
C PHE A 341 -5.71 -25.40 14.31
N TYR A 342 -4.46 -24.93 14.45
CA TYR A 342 -3.95 -23.77 13.75
C TYR A 342 -4.08 -23.92 12.23
N LEU A 343 -3.60 -25.03 11.65
CA LEU A 343 -3.72 -25.29 10.21
C LEU A 343 -5.18 -25.40 9.74
N SER A 344 -6.07 -25.90 10.59
CA SER A 344 -7.51 -25.96 10.27
C SER A 344 -8.20 -24.58 10.30
N ALA A 345 -7.60 -23.60 10.98
CA ALA A 345 -8.07 -22.22 11.00
C ALA A 345 -7.58 -21.42 9.78
N LEU A 346 -6.44 -21.78 9.19
CA LEU A 346 -5.91 -21.20 7.94
C LEU A 346 -6.70 -21.68 6.70
N PRO A 347 -6.56 -21.05 5.51
CA PRO A 347 -7.25 -21.48 4.29
C PRO A 347 -7.01 -22.96 3.95
N SER A 348 -7.95 -23.57 3.21
CA SER A 348 -7.77 -24.94 2.72
C SER A 348 -6.60 -25.03 1.73
N LEU A 349 -6.16 -26.26 1.40
CA LEU A 349 -5.12 -26.47 0.41
C LEU A 349 -5.53 -25.89 -0.96
N THR A 350 -6.76 -26.13 -1.40
CA THR A 350 -7.27 -25.58 -2.67
C THR A 350 -7.29 -24.05 -2.66
N GLN A 351 -7.79 -23.43 -1.59
CA GLN A 351 -7.79 -21.96 -1.45
C GLN A 351 -6.37 -21.38 -1.45
N THR A 352 -5.45 -22.06 -0.74
CA THR A 352 -4.03 -21.71 -0.69
C THR A 352 -3.41 -21.77 -2.08
N THR A 353 -3.58 -22.87 -2.82
CA THR A 353 -3.03 -23.03 -4.16
C THR A 353 -3.55 -21.95 -5.11
N THR A 354 -4.87 -21.70 -5.12
CA THR A 354 -5.47 -20.64 -5.95
C THR A 354 -4.89 -19.27 -5.61
N PHE A 355 -4.80 -18.94 -4.32
CA PHE A 355 -4.24 -17.66 -3.90
C PHE A 355 -2.77 -17.53 -4.32
N MET A 356 -1.94 -18.54 -4.06
CA MET A 356 -0.52 -18.55 -4.43
C MET A 356 -0.31 -18.34 -5.93
N THR A 357 -1.07 -19.03 -6.80
CA THR A 357 -0.97 -18.86 -8.25
C THR A 357 -1.25 -17.41 -8.69
N VAL A 358 -2.20 -16.75 -8.02
CA VAL A 358 -2.56 -15.37 -8.33
C VAL A 358 -1.43 -14.45 -7.90
N ILE A 359 -0.98 -14.50 -6.65
CA ILE A 359 0.08 -13.60 -6.18
C ILE A 359 1.44 -13.87 -6.86
N ASP A 360 1.71 -15.09 -7.31
CA ASP A 360 2.87 -15.44 -8.16
C ASP A 360 2.84 -14.65 -9.48
N THR A 361 1.69 -14.69 -10.16
CA THR A 361 1.47 -13.93 -11.40
C THR A 361 1.58 -12.42 -11.16
N LEU A 362 0.94 -11.91 -10.10
CA LEU A 362 0.92 -10.48 -9.81
C LEU A 362 2.30 -9.94 -9.38
N SER A 363 3.17 -10.79 -8.83
CA SER A 363 4.53 -10.41 -8.41
C SER A 363 5.57 -10.52 -9.53
N THR A 364 5.16 -10.87 -10.75
CA THR A 364 6.08 -11.15 -11.86
C THR A 364 6.26 -9.92 -12.75
N HIS A 365 7.50 -9.47 -12.91
CA HIS A 365 7.84 -8.47 -13.93
C HIS A 365 7.83 -9.10 -15.33
N SER A 366 7.18 -8.41 -16.27
CA SER A 366 7.22 -8.77 -17.69
C SER A 366 8.61 -8.55 -18.29
N ALA A 367 8.96 -9.30 -19.33
CA ALA A 367 10.20 -9.10 -20.08
C ALA A 367 10.24 -7.78 -20.86
N ASP A 368 9.08 -7.15 -21.11
CA ASP A 368 8.95 -5.85 -21.78
C ASP A 368 8.67 -4.69 -20.81
N GLU A 369 8.91 -4.90 -19.50
CA GLU A 369 8.68 -3.87 -18.48
C GLU A 369 9.59 -2.65 -18.67
N GLN A 370 9.10 -1.48 -18.23
CA GLN A 370 9.85 -0.21 -18.23
C GLN A 370 9.89 0.36 -16.83
N TYR A 371 11.08 0.52 -16.28
CA TYR A 371 11.28 0.94 -14.89
C TYR A 371 11.35 2.45 -14.76
N LEU A 372 11.19 2.93 -13.53
CA LEU A 372 11.21 4.33 -13.17
C LEU A 372 12.54 4.97 -13.60
N GLY A 373 12.47 6.11 -14.28
CA GLY A 373 13.64 6.77 -14.85
C GLY A 373 14.07 6.22 -16.22
N GLU A 374 13.47 5.13 -16.70
CA GLU A 374 13.70 4.63 -18.05
C GLU A 374 12.69 5.23 -19.04
N ARG A 375 13.20 5.64 -20.20
CA ARG A 375 12.41 5.98 -21.38
C ARG A 375 13.09 5.37 -22.61
N PRO A 376 12.69 4.18 -23.07
CA PRO A 376 13.38 3.47 -24.14
C PRO A 376 13.44 4.20 -25.48
N ASN A 377 12.53 5.15 -25.72
CA ASN A 377 12.54 6.00 -26.89
C ASN A 377 12.90 7.43 -26.50
N GLU A 378 14.08 7.91 -26.88
CA GLU A 378 14.56 9.27 -26.63
C GLU A 378 13.87 10.33 -27.51
N GLU A 379 13.22 9.94 -28.61
CA GLU A 379 12.54 10.84 -29.56
C GLU A 379 11.14 11.28 -29.08
N TRP A 380 10.80 11.05 -27.81
CA TRP A 380 9.50 11.43 -27.24
C TRP A 380 9.31 12.96 -27.16
N THR A 381 10.41 13.73 -27.17
CA THR A 381 10.42 15.19 -27.31
C THR A 381 11.73 15.66 -27.94
N ALA A 382 11.68 16.79 -28.67
CA ALA A 382 12.85 17.49 -29.18
C ALA A 382 13.30 18.64 -28.26
N ASP A 383 12.61 18.83 -27.13
CA ASP A 383 12.87 19.92 -26.20
C ASP A 383 14.09 19.61 -25.31
N PRO A 384 15.17 20.40 -25.40
CA PRO A 384 16.40 20.14 -24.66
C PRO A 384 16.25 20.27 -23.14
N ALA A 385 15.37 21.16 -22.65
CA ALA A 385 15.18 21.34 -21.21
C ALA A 385 14.48 20.12 -20.59
N ALA A 386 13.46 19.61 -21.27
CA ALA A 386 12.77 18.38 -20.89
C ALA A 386 13.69 17.16 -20.91
N LEU A 387 14.54 17.03 -21.94
CA LEU A 387 15.50 15.93 -22.04
C LEU A 387 16.56 15.99 -20.93
N ALA A 388 17.09 17.19 -20.64
CA ALA A 388 18.05 17.38 -19.55
C ALA A 388 17.43 17.02 -18.18
N ALA A 389 16.22 17.48 -17.91
CA ALA A 389 15.51 17.15 -16.68
C ALA A 389 15.24 15.63 -16.56
N ALA A 390 14.95 14.94 -17.67
CA ALA A 390 14.74 13.48 -17.67
C ALA A 390 16.03 12.71 -17.41
N GLN A 391 17.16 13.18 -17.95
CA GLN A 391 18.49 12.60 -17.69
C GLN A 391 18.89 12.75 -16.22
N GLU A 392 18.64 13.93 -15.62
CA GLU A 392 18.90 14.16 -14.20
C GLU A 392 17.99 13.29 -13.32
N PHE A 393 16.71 13.16 -13.67
CA PHE A 393 15.79 12.25 -12.99
C PHE A 393 16.30 10.80 -13.02
N ALA A 394 16.72 10.30 -14.17
CA ALA A 394 17.28 8.95 -14.29
C ALA A 394 18.56 8.78 -13.46
N ALA A 395 19.40 9.82 -13.35
CA ALA A 395 20.58 9.80 -12.50
C ALA A 395 20.23 9.77 -11.01
N GLU A 396 19.25 10.57 -10.57
CA GLU A 396 18.72 10.57 -9.21
C GLU A 396 18.12 9.21 -8.81
N VAL A 397 17.36 8.59 -9.71
CA VAL A 397 16.80 7.24 -9.48
C VAL A 397 17.91 6.20 -9.31
N ARG A 398 18.98 6.24 -10.12
CA ARG A 398 20.14 5.35 -9.93
C ARG A 398 20.87 5.61 -8.61
N ARG A 399 21.07 6.88 -8.23
CA ARG A 399 21.66 7.25 -6.92
C ARG A 399 20.81 6.74 -5.75
N ALA A 400 19.48 6.76 -5.88
CA ALA A 400 18.60 6.20 -4.87
C ALA A 400 18.81 4.68 -4.72
N GLU A 401 18.98 3.95 -5.84
CA GLU A 401 19.29 2.51 -5.80
C GLU A 401 20.59 2.20 -5.07
N GLU A 402 21.67 2.92 -5.39
CA GLU A 402 22.98 2.77 -4.73
C GLU A 402 22.87 3.00 -3.21
N GLU A 403 22.09 4.01 -2.79
CA GLU A 403 21.84 4.27 -1.36
C GLU A 403 21.00 3.17 -0.70
N ILE A 404 20.01 2.61 -1.40
CA ILE A 404 19.21 1.48 -0.91
C ILE A 404 20.09 0.24 -0.71
N GLU A 405 20.97 -0.07 -1.67
CA GLU A 405 21.92 -1.17 -1.57
C GLU A 405 22.88 -0.97 -0.38
N ARG A 406 23.40 0.25 -0.21
CA ARG A 406 24.24 0.61 0.94
C ARG A 406 23.51 0.41 2.27
N ARG A 407 22.23 0.80 2.36
CA ARG A 407 21.40 0.61 3.57
C ARG A 407 21.14 -0.87 3.86
N ASN A 408 20.87 -1.67 2.83
CA ASN A 408 20.67 -3.11 2.94
C ASN A 408 21.95 -3.88 3.31
N ALA A 409 23.13 -3.28 3.12
CA ALA A 409 24.40 -3.85 3.54
C ALA A 409 24.85 -3.39 4.94
N ASP A 410 24.16 -2.43 5.56
CA ASP A 410 24.56 -1.84 6.83
C ASP A 410 24.01 -2.66 8.02
N PRO A 411 24.86 -3.38 8.80
CA PRO A 411 24.41 -4.20 9.91
C PRO A 411 23.84 -3.38 11.09
N ALA A 412 24.02 -2.06 11.11
CA ALA A 412 23.36 -1.20 12.09
C ALA A 412 21.86 -1.06 11.82
N ARG A 413 21.40 -1.30 10.57
CA ARG A 413 19.99 -1.19 10.14
C ARG A 413 19.23 -2.49 10.34
N ARG A 414 18.84 -2.74 11.58
CA ARG A 414 18.24 -4.01 12.03
C ARG A 414 16.87 -4.32 11.44
N ASN A 415 16.16 -3.34 10.87
CA ASN A 415 14.88 -3.60 10.20
C ASN A 415 15.07 -4.11 8.76
N ARG A 416 16.32 -4.19 8.27
CA ARG A 416 16.69 -4.59 6.91
C ARG A 416 17.80 -5.65 6.87
N CYS A 417 18.56 -5.78 7.95
CA CYS A 417 19.75 -6.61 8.06
C CYS A 417 19.65 -7.53 9.28
N GLY A 418 19.92 -8.83 9.10
CA GLY A 418 20.02 -9.79 10.19
C GLY A 418 19.54 -11.19 9.82
N ALA A 419 19.75 -12.14 10.74
CA ALA A 419 19.28 -13.51 10.55
C ALA A 419 17.74 -13.54 10.43
N GLY A 420 17.23 -14.03 9.30
CA GLY A 420 15.80 -14.09 9.03
C GLY A 420 15.16 -12.76 8.60
N VAL A 421 15.95 -11.72 8.37
CA VAL A 421 15.48 -10.44 7.81
C VAL A 421 15.87 -10.39 6.34
N LEU A 422 14.88 -10.23 5.46
CA LEU A 422 15.13 -10.02 4.04
C LEU A 422 15.55 -8.57 3.80
N PRO A 423 16.59 -8.32 2.98
CA PRO A 423 16.87 -6.97 2.48
C PRO A 423 15.60 -6.36 1.87
N TYR A 424 15.31 -5.11 2.21
CA TYR A 424 14.15 -4.43 1.65
C TYR A 424 14.52 -3.87 0.28
N GLU A 425 14.07 -4.52 -0.79
CA GLU A 425 14.40 -4.13 -2.18
C GLU A 425 13.17 -3.67 -2.98
N LEU A 426 11.99 -3.59 -2.38
CA LEU A 426 10.75 -3.19 -3.07
C LEU A 426 10.75 -1.74 -3.59
N MET A 427 11.69 -0.91 -3.13
CA MET A 427 11.95 0.44 -3.62
C MET A 427 13.24 0.53 -4.46
N ALA A 428 13.95 -0.57 -4.69
CA ALA A 428 15.08 -0.58 -5.61
C ALA A 428 14.52 -0.44 -7.05
N PRO A 429 14.87 0.61 -7.80
CA PRO A 429 14.22 0.94 -9.07
C PRO A 429 14.40 -0.09 -10.17
N SER A 430 15.59 -0.70 -10.28
CA SER A 430 15.90 -1.62 -11.38
C SER A 430 15.60 -3.08 -11.05
N SER A 431 15.26 -3.85 -12.09
CA SER A 431 14.97 -5.28 -11.98
C SER A 431 15.06 -5.98 -13.34
N GLY A 432 14.97 -7.31 -13.31
CA GLY A 432 14.81 -8.15 -14.50
C GLY A 432 13.41 -8.80 -14.55
N PRO A 433 13.08 -9.53 -15.62
CA PRO A 433 11.83 -10.28 -15.67
C PRO A 433 11.76 -11.35 -14.57
N GLY A 434 10.54 -11.68 -14.15
CA GLY A 434 10.28 -12.69 -13.12
C GLY A 434 9.91 -12.12 -11.76
N ILE A 435 9.88 -12.98 -10.75
CA ILE A 435 9.58 -12.63 -9.36
C ILE A 435 10.90 -12.32 -8.65
N THR A 436 11.21 -11.04 -8.49
CA THR A 436 12.51 -10.58 -8.00
C THR A 436 12.42 -9.84 -6.66
N CYS A 437 11.21 -9.47 -6.20
CA CYS A 437 10.99 -8.64 -5.00
C CYS A 437 11.67 -7.25 -5.05
N ARG A 438 11.98 -6.78 -6.26
CA ARG A 438 12.60 -5.47 -6.55
C ARG A 438 12.16 -4.97 -7.91
N GLY A 439 12.40 -3.69 -8.18
CA GLY A 439 11.99 -3.04 -9.43
C GLY A 439 10.79 -2.16 -9.22
N VAL A 440 10.90 -0.92 -9.70
CA VAL A 440 9.82 0.06 -9.67
C VAL A 440 9.42 0.37 -11.11
N PRO A 441 8.36 -0.25 -11.64
CA PRO A 441 7.82 0.09 -12.96
C PRO A 441 7.38 1.55 -13.03
N ASN A 442 7.29 2.10 -14.23
CA ASN A 442 6.71 3.43 -14.44
C ASN A 442 5.22 3.49 -14.07
N SER A 443 4.48 2.39 -14.18
CA SER A 443 3.02 2.37 -14.04
C SER A 443 2.49 1.13 -13.33
N VAL A 444 1.18 1.13 -13.09
CA VAL A 444 0.42 -0.03 -12.63
C VAL A 444 0.24 -0.98 -13.83
N THR A 445 1.17 -1.92 -13.99
CA THR A 445 1.28 -2.79 -15.19
C THR A 445 0.75 -4.20 -15.01
N ILE A 446 0.53 -4.65 -13.77
CA ILE A 446 0.15 -6.01 -13.41
C ILE A 446 -0.82 -6.03 -12.22
#